data_AF-A0A7S0P226-F1
#
_entry.id   AF-A0A7S0P226-F1
#
_cell.length_a   1.000
_cell.length_b   1.000
_cell.length_c   1.000
_cell.angle_alpha   90.00
_cell.angle_beta   90.00
_cell.angle_gamma   90.00
#
_symmetry.space_group_name_H-M   'P 1'
#
loop_
_entity.id
_entity.type
_entity.pdbx_description
1 polymer ?
#
loop_
_entity_poly.entity_id
_entity_poly.type
_entity_poly.pdbx_seq_one_letter_code
_entity_poly.pdbx_strand_id
1 'polypeptide(L)'
;ERSVSAPSPGSSSTSTFTPPAVAVAASPSSLDLLVFSCSPASSPLPAAREELQQLQQLIRCSHVTSSGTAEMLRLSLLNTPPVWFLFSGHADVQQPHARAAAATADVATPPPATLGFTTAEGTLSAVDPAQLASVVSSCRRLELVVLNGCCTSGLGHSLVDAGVPVVVCWRTRLADGAARIFSVSLFHALQRDDAKHAPDRYARAFAQARAAVEFRENRDGRRVWQLRDPDTDLPV
;
A
#
# COMPACT_ATOMS: atom_id res chain seq x y z
N GLU A 1 -6.66 -97.17 18.73
CA GLU A 1 -5.67 -96.34 18.02
C GLU A 1 -6.23 -95.87 16.69
N ARG A 2 -6.51 -94.56 16.57
CA ARG A 2 -6.46 -93.75 15.35
C ARG A 2 -6.78 -92.30 15.75
N SER A 3 -5.81 -91.45 15.45
CA SER A 3 -5.72 -90.02 15.76
C SER A 3 -6.11 -89.19 14.53
N VAL A 4 -6.17 -87.86 14.72
CA VAL A 4 -6.12 -86.78 13.68
C VAL A 4 -7.50 -86.46 13.05
N SER A 5 -8.01 -85.22 12.91
CA SER A 5 -7.59 -83.85 13.25
C SER A 5 -8.83 -82.95 13.26
N ALA A 6 -8.82 -81.88 14.06
CA ALA A 6 -9.80 -80.78 13.98
C ALA A 6 -9.31 -79.69 13.01
N PRO A 7 -10.20 -79.01 12.25
CA PRO A 7 -9.84 -77.87 11.41
C PRO A 7 -9.83 -76.54 12.17
N SER A 8 -8.81 -75.72 11.89
CA SER A 8 -8.63 -74.35 12.40
C SER A 8 -9.59 -73.34 11.73
N PRO A 9 -10.05 -72.30 12.45
CA PRO A 9 -10.81 -71.21 11.86
C PRO A 9 -9.90 -70.23 11.10
N GLY A 10 -10.33 -69.87 9.89
CA GLY A 10 -9.66 -68.93 9.00
C GLY A 10 -9.56 -67.52 9.58
N SER A 11 -8.38 -66.94 9.43
CA SER A 11 -8.01 -65.57 9.78
C SER A 11 -8.61 -64.57 8.79
N SER A 12 -9.57 -63.76 9.25
CA SER A 12 -10.07 -62.59 8.54
C SER A 12 -9.08 -61.44 8.68
N SER A 13 -8.40 -61.10 7.60
CA SER A 13 -7.51 -59.94 7.49
C SER A 13 -8.33 -58.65 7.38
N THR A 14 -8.43 -57.90 8.48
CA THR A 14 -9.00 -56.56 8.52
C THR A 14 -8.01 -55.58 7.88
N SER A 15 -8.30 -55.17 6.64
CA SER A 15 -7.56 -54.11 5.95
C SER A 15 -7.97 -52.76 6.54
N THR A 16 -7.13 -52.21 7.42
CA THR A 16 -7.26 -50.83 7.90
C THR A 16 -6.95 -49.87 6.76
N PHE A 17 -8.00 -49.27 6.20
CA PHE A 17 -7.91 -48.19 5.24
C PHE A 17 -7.48 -46.91 5.96
N THR A 18 -6.20 -46.56 5.86
CA THR A 18 -5.69 -45.26 6.32
C THR A 18 -6.10 -44.21 5.29
N PRO A 19 -6.93 -43.21 5.64
CA PRO A 19 -7.24 -42.13 4.71
C PRO A 19 -5.96 -41.34 4.39
N PRO A 20 -5.77 -40.88 3.14
CA PRO A 20 -4.63 -40.04 2.80
C PRO A 20 -4.65 -38.78 3.67
N ALA A 21 -3.49 -38.44 4.22
CA ALA A 21 -3.28 -37.22 4.98
C ALA A 21 -3.85 -36.04 4.20
N VAL A 22 -4.85 -35.38 4.78
CA VAL A 22 -5.36 -34.11 4.29
C VAL A 22 -4.16 -33.18 4.18
N ALA A 23 -3.83 -32.79 2.95
CA ALA A 23 -2.78 -31.82 2.68
C ALA A 23 -3.05 -30.61 3.59
N VAL A 24 -2.13 -30.36 4.51
CA VAL A 24 -2.14 -29.16 5.35
C VAL A 24 -2.21 -27.98 4.39
N ALA A 25 -3.34 -27.28 4.41
CA ALA A 25 -3.56 -26.10 3.60
C ALA A 25 -2.36 -25.18 3.77
N ALA A 26 -1.75 -24.78 2.65
CA ALA A 26 -0.64 -23.84 2.64
C ALA A 26 -1.01 -22.65 3.54
N SER A 27 -0.16 -22.35 4.52
CA SER A 27 -0.32 -21.16 5.36
C SER A 27 -0.59 -19.96 4.45
N PRO A 28 -1.54 -19.08 4.78
CA PRO A 28 -1.85 -17.94 3.93
C PRO A 28 -0.54 -17.19 3.67
N SER A 29 -0.15 -17.12 2.39
CA SER A 29 1.05 -16.41 1.98
C SER A 29 0.96 -15.01 2.55
N SER A 30 1.88 -14.68 3.45
CA SER A 30 1.86 -13.42 4.15
C SER A 30 1.96 -12.28 3.13
N LEU A 31 1.00 -11.35 3.16
CA LEU A 31 1.01 -10.21 2.25
C LEU A 31 2.14 -9.26 2.65
N ASP A 32 2.99 -8.88 1.70
CA ASP A 32 4.06 -7.92 1.95
C ASP A 32 3.58 -6.50 1.66
N LEU A 33 3.01 -6.27 0.46
CA LEU A 33 2.58 -4.95 0.01
C LEU A 33 1.09 -4.91 -0.33
N LEU A 34 0.37 -3.97 0.27
CA LEU A 34 -0.97 -3.56 -0.14
C LEU A 34 -0.89 -2.23 -0.92
N VAL A 35 -1.41 -2.18 -2.14
CA VAL A 35 -1.46 -0.98 -2.98
C VAL A 35 -2.89 -0.59 -3.32
N PHE A 36 -3.24 0.67 -3.05
CA PHE A 36 -4.43 1.32 -3.59
C PHE A 36 -3.99 2.41 -4.57
N SER A 37 -4.21 2.17 -5.86
CA SER A 37 -4.01 3.15 -6.93
C SER A 37 -5.36 3.77 -7.29
N CYS A 38 -5.56 5.04 -6.93
CA CYS A 38 -6.82 5.75 -7.08
C CYS A 38 -6.69 6.84 -8.14
N SER A 39 -7.27 6.56 -9.32
CA SER A 39 -7.30 7.44 -10.48
C SER A 39 -8.76 7.63 -10.94
N PRO A 40 -9.52 8.58 -10.35
CA PRO A 40 -10.92 8.80 -10.70
C PRO A 40 -11.07 9.25 -12.16
N ALA A 41 -12.20 8.92 -12.79
CA ALA A 41 -12.45 9.25 -14.20
C ALA A 41 -12.46 10.77 -14.46
N SER A 42 -12.83 11.57 -13.45
CA SER A 42 -12.83 13.04 -13.52
C SER A 42 -11.44 13.67 -13.48
N SER A 43 -10.43 12.97 -12.98
CA SER A 43 -9.06 13.46 -12.86
C SER A 43 -8.07 12.28 -12.92
N PRO A 44 -7.80 11.75 -14.13
CA PRO A 44 -7.01 10.54 -14.28
C PRO A 44 -5.52 10.76 -13.99
N LEU A 45 -4.88 9.74 -13.42
CA LEU A 45 -3.45 9.67 -13.09
C LEU A 45 -2.81 8.50 -13.86
N PRO A 46 -2.35 8.72 -15.10
CA PRO A 46 -1.84 7.64 -15.95
C PRO A 46 -0.60 6.95 -15.38
N ALA A 47 0.30 7.68 -14.69
CA ALA A 47 1.50 7.08 -14.12
C ALA A 47 1.20 6.19 -12.90
N ALA A 48 0.11 6.43 -12.18
CA ALA A 48 -0.36 5.56 -11.10
C ALA A 48 -0.69 4.14 -11.61
N ARG A 49 -1.24 4.00 -12.82
CA ARG A 49 -1.47 2.68 -13.44
C ARG A 49 -0.17 1.98 -13.81
N GLU A 50 0.80 2.72 -14.33
CA GLU A 50 2.12 2.17 -14.67
C GLU A 50 2.91 1.77 -13.42
N GLU A 51 2.83 2.59 -12.36
CA GLU A 51 3.37 2.29 -11.03
C GLU A 51 2.86 0.94 -10.52
N LEU A 52 1.54 0.77 -10.59
CA LEU A 52 0.85 -0.42 -10.16
C LEU A 52 1.38 -1.69 -10.84
N GLN A 53 1.53 -1.64 -12.17
CA GLN A 53 2.05 -2.75 -12.96
C GLN A 53 3.52 -3.08 -12.59
N GLN A 54 4.35 -2.07 -12.37
CA GLN A 54 5.76 -2.27 -12.00
C GLN A 54 5.88 -2.88 -10.61
N LEU A 55 5.08 -2.44 -9.64
CA LEU A 55 5.08 -2.97 -8.28
C LEU A 55 4.61 -4.43 -8.21
N GLN A 56 3.61 -4.82 -9.02
CA GLN A 56 3.17 -6.22 -9.13
C GLN A 56 4.28 -7.15 -9.65
N GLN A 57 5.11 -6.67 -10.58
CA GLN A 57 6.24 -7.44 -11.10
C GLN A 57 7.39 -7.53 -10.10
N LEU A 58 7.54 -6.50 -9.27
CA LEU A 58 8.63 -6.34 -8.32
C LEU A 58 8.41 -7.09 -7.00
N ILE A 59 7.17 -7.08 -6.49
CA ILE A 59 6.83 -7.64 -5.18
C ILE A 59 5.90 -8.82 -5.36
N ARG A 60 6.46 -10.03 -5.17
CA ARG A 60 5.76 -11.30 -5.36
C ARG A 60 4.50 -11.42 -4.50
N CYS A 61 4.57 -11.00 -3.24
CA CYS A 61 3.45 -11.08 -2.30
C CYS A 61 2.78 -9.70 -2.19
N SER A 62 2.19 -9.22 -3.29
CA SER A 62 1.47 -7.95 -3.33
C SER A 62 -0.02 -8.13 -3.64
N HIS A 63 -0.84 -7.26 -3.06
CA HIS A 63 -2.26 -7.11 -3.36
C HIS A 63 -2.45 -5.68 -3.79
N VAL A 64 -3.10 -5.53 -4.93
CA VAL A 64 -3.02 -4.31 -5.70
C VAL A 64 -4.37 -4.07 -6.32
N THR A 65 -4.94 -2.89 -6.07
CA THR A 65 -6.24 -2.51 -6.59
C THR A 65 -6.22 -1.12 -7.22
N SER A 66 -6.89 -0.98 -8.35
CA SER A 66 -7.08 0.30 -9.06
C SER A 66 -8.37 1.03 -8.66
N SER A 67 -9.14 0.43 -7.75
CA SER A 67 -10.34 0.99 -7.17
C SER A 67 -10.52 0.49 -5.74
N GLY A 68 -11.21 1.25 -4.93
CA GLY A 68 -11.59 0.84 -3.60
C GLY A 68 -12.20 1.98 -2.80
N THR A 69 -12.54 1.67 -1.56
CA THR A 69 -13.05 2.63 -0.57
C THR A 69 -12.25 2.49 0.71
N ALA A 70 -12.43 3.44 1.64
CA ALA A 70 -11.87 3.32 2.98
C ALA A 70 -12.31 2.03 3.70
N GLU A 71 -13.54 1.57 3.45
CA GLU A 71 -14.03 0.30 4.01
C GLU A 71 -13.31 -0.91 3.38
N MET A 72 -13.04 -0.88 2.08
CA MET A 72 -12.22 -1.92 1.46
C MET A 72 -10.80 -1.93 2.03
N LEU A 73 -10.19 -0.76 2.25
CA LEU A 73 -8.89 -0.67 2.92
C LEU A 73 -8.96 -1.31 4.31
N ARG A 74 -9.97 -0.97 5.11
CA ARG A 74 -10.20 -1.57 6.43
C ARG A 74 -10.29 -3.08 6.35
N LEU A 75 -11.12 -3.61 5.45
CA LEU A 75 -11.28 -5.05 5.27
C LEU A 75 -9.98 -5.72 4.82
N SER A 76 -9.21 -5.11 3.93
CA SER A 76 -7.90 -5.63 3.49
C SER A 76 -6.90 -5.69 4.64
N LEU A 77 -6.80 -4.64 5.46
CA LEU A 77 -5.89 -4.59 6.61
C LEU A 77 -6.26 -5.61 7.70
N LEU A 78 -7.56 -5.90 7.87
CA LEU A 78 -8.05 -6.88 8.84
C LEU A 78 -7.86 -8.32 8.36
N ASN A 79 -8.22 -8.62 7.11
CA ASN A 79 -8.23 -9.99 6.60
C ASN A 79 -6.85 -10.48 6.18
N THR A 80 -6.03 -9.57 5.63
CA THR A 80 -4.71 -9.90 5.07
C THR A 80 -3.71 -8.81 5.44
N PRO A 81 -3.30 -8.71 6.72
CA PRO A 81 -2.50 -7.59 7.21
C PRO A 81 -1.16 -7.51 6.48
N PRO A 82 -0.86 -6.43 5.74
CA PRO A 82 0.41 -6.28 5.01
C PRO A 82 1.55 -5.82 5.92
N VAL A 83 2.78 -5.90 5.43
CA VAL A 83 3.94 -5.23 6.04
C VAL A 83 4.02 -3.77 5.60
N TRP A 84 3.66 -3.49 4.34
CA TRP A 84 3.70 -2.18 3.71
C TRP A 84 2.36 -1.82 3.10
N PHE A 85 2.00 -0.55 3.20
CA PHE A 85 0.83 0.02 2.54
C PHE A 85 1.25 1.21 1.68
N LEU A 86 0.83 1.21 0.41
CA LEU A 86 0.97 2.31 -0.53
C LEU A 86 -0.41 2.81 -0.95
N PHE A 87 -0.67 4.08 -0.69
CA PHE A 87 -1.71 4.84 -1.40
C PHE A 87 -1.05 5.64 -2.52
N SER A 88 -1.62 5.58 -3.72
CA SER A 88 -1.19 6.36 -4.88
C SER A 88 -2.40 7.01 -5.52
N GLY A 89 -2.49 8.33 -5.49
CA GLY A 89 -3.68 9.04 -5.95
C GLY A 89 -3.80 10.47 -5.42
N HIS A 90 -4.98 11.04 -5.58
CA HIS A 90 -5.30 12.37 -5.05
C HIS A 90 -5.33 12.37 -3.52
N ALA A 91 -4.66 13.33 -2.91
CA ALA A 91 -4.52 13.41 -1.45
C ALA A 91 -4.69 14.82 -0.86
N ASP A 92 -5.04 15.78 -1.71
CA ASP A 92 -5.44 17.14 -1.39
C ASP A 92 -6.98 17.30 -1.47
N VAL A 93 -7.73 16.20 -1.33
CA VAL A 93 -9.19 16.20 -1.47
C VAL A 93 -9.82 16.85 -0.24
N GLN A 94 -10.71 17.80 -0.45
CA GLN A 94 -11.52 18.39 0.62
C GLN A 94 -12.82 17.62 0.80
N GLN A 95 -13.19 17.36 2.06
CA GLN A 95 -14.51 16.80 2.34
C GLN A 95 -15.62 17.82 2.02
N PRO A 96 -16.75 17.39 1.43
CA PRO A 96 -17.86 18.29 1.10
C PRO A 96 -18.38 19.08 2.32
N HIS A 97 -18.51 18.42 3.47
CA HIS A 97 -18.96 19.06 4.71
C HIS A 97 -17.93 20.05 5.27
N ALA A 98 -16.64 19.73 5.18
CA ALA A 98 -15.57 20.62 5.63
C ALA A 98 -15.47 21.88 4.74
N ARG A 99 -15.75 21.74 3.44
CA ARG A 99 -15.82 22.88 2.51
C ARG A 99 -16.99 23.81 2.80
N ALA A 100 -18.15 23.27 3.15
CA ALA A 100 -19.32 24.05 3.55
C ALA A 100 -19.08 24.80 4.88
N ALA A 101 -18.45 24.15 5.86
CA ALA A 101 -18.08 24.78 7.13
C ALA A 101 -17.01 25.87 6.97
N ALA A 102 -16.02 25.67 6.09
CA ALA A 102 -15.01 26.68 5.79
C ALA A 102 -15.58 27.91 5.06
N ALA A 103 -16.65 27.75 4.29
CA ALA A 103 -17.31 28.86 3.62
C ALA A 103 -18.12 29.76 4.58
N THR A 104 -18.49 29.24 5.75
CA THR A 104 -19.29 29.97 6.76
C THR A 104 -18.47 30.40 7.98
N ALA A 105 -17.28 29.86 8.17
CA ALA A 105 -16.40 30.18 9.27
C ALA A 105 -15.35 31.22 8.86
N ASP A 106 -15.25 32.32 9.61
CA ASP A 106 -14.22 33.37 9.51
C ASP A 106 -12.84 32.87 10.02
N VAL A 107 -12.56 31.58 9.78
CA VAL A 107 -11.46 30.84 10.40
C VAL A 107 -10.30 30.76 9.42
N ALA A 108 -9.14 31.27 9.85
CA ALA A 108 -7.89 31.36 9.10
C ALA A 108 -7.24 30.00 8.74
N THR A 109 -7.87 28.87 9.08
CA THR A 109 -7.30 27.53 8.90
C THR A 109 -8.11 26.74 7.88
N PRO A 110 -7.54 26.39 6.71
CA PRO A 110 -8.23 25.58 5.72
C PRO A 110 -8.57 24.20 6.28
N PRO A 111 -9.68 23.59 5.82
CA PRO A 111 -10.07 22.25 6.27
C PRO A 111 -8.99 21.23 5.94
N PRO A 112 -8.81 20.19 6.78
CA PRO A 112 -7.77 19.18 6.56
C PRO A 112 -8.04 18.43 5.24
N ALA A 113 -7.03 18.42 4.38
CA ALA A 113 -7.02 17.60 3.19
C ALA A 113 -6.94 16.11 3.55
N THR A 114 -7.45 15.26 2.66
CA THR A 114 -7.51 13.81 2.86
C THR A 114 -7.30 13.02 1.58
N LEU A 115 -7.18 11.70 1.71
CA LEU A 115 -7.06 10.79 0.59
C LEU A 115 -8.38 10.67 -0.19
N GLY A 116 -8.26 10.71 -1.51
CA GLY A 116 -9.34 10.45 -2.45
C GLY A 116 -9.24 9.04 -3.01
N PHE A 117 -10.12 8.15 -2.54
CA PHE A 117 -10.26 6.82 -3.11
C PHE A 117 -11.08 6.85 -4.40
N THR A 118 -10.92 5.84 -5.26
CA THR A 118 -11.69 5.70 -6.50
C THR A 118 -12.64 4.52 -6.40
N THR A 119 -13.97 4.75 -6.45
CA THR A 119 -14.95 3.66 -6.40
C THR A 119 -14.88 2.76 -7.65
N ALA A 120 -15.60 1.64 -7.65
CA ALA A 120 -15.66 0.74 -8.81
C ALA A 120 -16.24 1.45 -10.06
N GLU A 121 -17.07 2.46 -9.86
CA GLU A 121 -17.67 3.30 -10.90
C GLU A 121 -16.73 4.42 -11.39
N GLY A 122 -15.50 4.49 -10.86
CA GLY A 122 -14.53 5.51 -11.22
C GLY A 122 -14.75 6.86 -10.53
N THR A 123 -15.58 6.92 -9.48
CA THR A 123 -15.90 8.16 -8.77
C THR A 123 -14.94 8.43 -7.61
N LEU A 124 -14.70 9.71 -7.30
CA LEU A 124 -13.85 10.11 -6.17
C LEU A 124 -14.63 10.00 -4.85
N SER A 125 -14.05 9.32 -3.86
CA SER A 125 -14.57 9.14 -2.51
C SER A 125 -13.54 9.61 -1.49
N ALA A 126 -13.79 10.75 -0.87
CA ALA A 126 -12.92 11.28 0.19
C ALA A 126 -13.09 10.48 1.49
N VAL A 127 -11.99 10.15 2.17
CA VAL A 127 -12.02 9.51 3.49
C VAL A 127 -11.90 10.54 4.61
N ASP A 128 -12.50 10.29 5.77
CA ASP A 128 -12.21 11.09 6.95
C ASP A 128 -10.78 10.86 7.48
N PRO A 129 -9.97 11.91 7.73
CA PRO A 129 -8.60 11.75 8.22
C PRO A 129 -8.52 10.95 9.53
N ALA A 130 -9.44 11.15 10.47
CA ALA A 130 -9.44 10.43 11.74
C ALA A 130 -9.87 8.97 11.55
N GLN A 131 -10.86 8.71 10.69
CA GLN A 131 -11.22 7.36 10.28
C GLN A 131 -10.04 6.64 9.62
N LEU A 132 -9.33 7.30 8.70
CA LEU A 132 -8.18 6.74 8.03
C LEU A 132 -7.07 6.39 9.02
N ALA A 133 -6.74 7.31 9.94
CA ALA A 133 -5.73 7.07 10.97
C ALA A 133 -6.09 5.89 11.86
N SER A 134 -7.35 5.78 12.28
CA SER A 134 -7.88 4.65 13.06
C SER A 134 -7.78 3.32 12.31
N VAL A 135 -8.18 3.30 11.03
CA VAL A 135 -8.12 2.09 10.19
C VAL A 135 -6.68 1.63 9.99
N VAL A 136 -5.78 2.53 9.63
CA VAL A 136 -4.38 2.20 9.32
C VAL A 136 -3.63 1.75 10.58
N SER A 137 -3.79 2.45 11.70
CA SER A 137 -3.10 2.12 12.96
C SER A 137 -3.59 0.82 13.62
N SER A 138 -4.79 0.34 13.24
CA SER A 138 -5.30 -0.95 13.71
C SER A 138 -4.47 -2.15 13.22
N CYS A 139 -3.69 -2.00 12.13
CA CYS A 139 -2.88 -3.05 11.57
C CYS A 139 -1.50 -3.14 12.24
N ARG A 140 -1.36 -4.05 13.22
CA ARG A 140 -0.11 -4.22 14.00
C ARG A 140 1.11 -4.71 13.21
N ARG A 141 0.89 -5.32 12.04
CA ARG A 141 1.96 -5.82 11.16
C ARG A 141 2.52 -4.73 10.25
N LEU A 142 1.84 -3.60 10.15
CA LEU A 142 2.21 -2.52 9.26
C LEU A 142 3.45 -1.78 9.78
N GLU A 143 4.52 -1.80 8.99
CA GLU A 143 5.79 -1.16 9.34
C GLU A 143 6.00 0.15 8.57
N LEU A 144 5.49 0.23 7.33
CA LEU A 144 5.66 1.37 6.44
C LEU A 144 4.34 1.74 5.74
N VAL A 145 3.99 3.03 5.78
CA VAL A 145 2.93 3.63 4.98
C VAL A 145 3.52 4.65 4.03
N VAL A 146 3.14 4.60 2.76
CA VAL A 146 3.52 5.59 1.74
C VAL A 146 2.25 6.29 1.25
N LEU A 147 2.13 7.58 1.53
CA LEU A 147 1.03 8.44 1.08
C LEU A 147 1.46 9.19 -0.18
N ASN A 148 1.43 8.51 -1.32
CA ASN A 148 1.96 8.98 -2.60
C ASN A 148 0.96 9.88 -3.34
N GLY A 149 0.70 11.05 -2.75
CA GLY A 149 -0.19 12.07 -3.29
C GLY A 149 0.17 13.45 -2.73
N CYS A 150 -0.42 14.50 -3.31
CA CYS A 150 -0.14 15.90 -2.96
C CYS A 150 -0.38 16.20 -1.47
N CYS A 151 0.52 16.99 -0.86
CA CYS A 151 0.31 17.64 0.44
C CYS A 151 -0.04 16.71 1.61
N THR A 152 0.41 15.45 1.60
CA THR A 152 0.09 14.44 2.60
C THR A 152 0.81 14.59 3.94
N SER A 153 1.73 15.56 4.10
CA SER A 153 2.53 15.70 5.34
C SER A 153 1.70 15.86 6.61
N GLY A 154 0.58 16.60 6.57
CA GLY A 154 -0.30 16.75 7.74
C GLY A 154 -0.94 15.42 8.17
N LEU A 155 -1.49 14.69 7.20
CA LEU A 155 -2.04 13.36 7.42
C LEU A 155 -0.97 12.36 7.87
N GLY A 156 0.25 12.48 7.35
CA GLY A 156 1.40 11.68 7.75
C GLY A 156 1.72 11.79 9.23
N HIS A 157 1.75 13.02 9.77
CA HIS A 157 1.91 13.22 11.21
C HIS A 157 0.78 12.57 12.00
N SER A 158 -0.47 12.68 11.56
CA SER A 158 -1.60 12.03 12.22
C SER A 158 -1.49 10.50 12.24
N LEU A 159 -0.92 9.88 11.21
CA LEU A 159 -0.65 8.43 11.20
C LEU A 159 0.45 8.04 12.19
N VAL A 160 1.52 8.82 12.27
CA VAL A 160 2.60 8.61 13.25
C VAL A 160 2.07 8.77 14.67
N ASP A 161 1.30 9.82 14.95
CA ASP A 161 0.67 10.06 16.25
C ASP A 161 -0.29 8.92 16.64
N ALA A 162 -0.92 8.28 15.66
CA ALA A 162 -1.76 7.10 15.83
C ALA A 162 -0.96 5.79 16.02
N GLY A 163 0.38 5.82 15.95
CA GLY A 163 1.27 4.70 16.21
C GLY A 163 1.76 3.94 14.98
N VAL A 164 1.63 4.50 13.77
CA VAL A 164 2.24 3.92 12.56
C VAL A 164 3.76 4.14 12.61
N PRO A 165 4.60 3.09 12.50
CA PRO A 165 6.05 3.21 12.77
C PRO A 165 6.80 4.13 11.78
N VAL A 166 6.55 3.98 10.48
CA VAL A 166 7.20 4.78 9.44
C VAL A 166 6.16 5.23 8.43
N VAL A 167 6.15 6.54 8.15
CA VAL A 167 5.27 7.14 7.15
C VAL A 167 6.07 8.01 6.20
N VAL A 168 5.87 7.79 4.90
CA VAL A 168 6.43 8.61 3.83
C VAL A 168 5.33 9.46 3.21
N CYS A 169 5.57 10.76 3.11
CA CYS A 169 4.60 11.75 2.66
C CYS A 169 5.25 12.82 1.78
N TRP A 170 4.39 13.63 1.15
CA TRP A 170 4.78 14.78 0.36
C TRP A 170 4.36 16.05 1.08
N ARG A 171 5.29 17.00 1.19
CA ARG A 171 5.01 18.33 1.77
C ARG A 171 4.30 19.24 0.77
N THR A 172 4.56 19.04 -0.51
CA THR A 172 4.13 19.88 -1.62
C THR A 172 3.16 19.14 -2.53
N ARG A 173 2.70 19.84 -3.56
CA ARG A 173 2.11 19.19 -4.73
C ARG A 173 3.13 18.25 -5.40
N LEU A 174 2.61 17.20 -6.01
CA LEU A 174 3.38 16.09 -6.56
C LEU A 174 3.01 15.86 -8.02
N ALA A 175 4.01 15.78 -8.89
CA ALA A 175 3.81 15.34 -10.26
C ALA A 175 3.61 13.81 -10.30
N ASP A 176 2.60 13.36 -11.04
CA ASP A 176 2.23 11.93 -11.20
C ASP A 176 3.44 11.05 -11.59
N GLY A 177 4.25 11.51 -12.55
CA GLY A 177 5.46 10.78 -12.97
C GLY A 177 6.52 10.65 -11.87
N ALA A 178 6.66 11.64 -10.99
CA ALA A 178 7.58 11.59 -9.85
C ALA A 178 7.09 10.63 -8.78
N ALA A 179 5.78 10.62 -8.52
CA ALA A 179 5.13 9.71 -7.59
C ALA A 179 5.50 8.25 -7.95
N ARG A 180 5.31 7.88 -9.22
CA ARG A 180 5.68 6.56 -9.74
C ARG A 180 7.17 6.25 -9.58
N ILE A 181 8.05 7.15 -10.01
CA ILE A 181 9.51 6.90 -9.95
C ILE A 181 9.94 6.68 -8.50
N PHE A 182 9.42 7.49 -7.58
CA PHE A 182 9.71 7.41 -6.16
C PHE A 182 9.33 6.04 -5.58
N SER A 183 8.05 5.67 -5.69
CA SER A 183 7.51 4.47 -5.05
C SER A 183 8.15 3.20 -5.60
N VAL A 184 8.32 3.09 -6.92
CA VAL A 184 8.97 1.93 -7.55
C VAL A 184 10.42 1.82 -7.07
N SER A 185 11.15 2.94 -7.02
CA SER A 185 12.54 2.94 -6.54
C SER A 185 12.65 2.59 -5.06
N LEU A 186 11.72 3.07 -4.24
CA LEU A 186 11.63 2.78 -2.81
C LEU A 186 11.43 1.29 -2.57
N PHE A 187 10.39 0.71 -3.17
CA PHE A 187 10.08 -0.72 -2.99
C PHE A 187 11.15 -1.62 -3.59
N HIS A 188 11.80 -1.17 -4.67
CA HIS A 188 12.90 -1.91 -5.27
C HIS A 188 14.14 -1.92 -4.37
N ALA A 189 14.46 -0.79 -3.73
CA ALA A 189 15.49 -0.73 -2.69
C ALA A 189 15.15 -1.65 -1.51
N LEU A 190 13.89 -1.65 -1.04
CA LEU A 190 13.43 -2.50 0.06
C LEU A 190 13.51 -4.00 -0.25
N GLN A 191 13.31 -4.41 -1.51
CA GLN A 191 13.41 -5.81 -1.94
C GLN A 191 14.87 -6.28 -2.06
N ARG A 192 15.79 -5.38 -2.43
CA ARG A 192 17.23 -5.70 -2.59
C ARG A 192 18.03 -5.61 -1.30
N ASP A 193 17.48 -5.01 -0.25
CA ASP A 193 18.19 -4.85 1.01
C ASP A 193 18.34 -6.20 1.73
N ASP A 194 19.54 -6.76 1.69
CA ASP A 194 19.90 -8.00 2.38
C ASP A 194 19.83 -7.84 3.91
N ALA A 195 19.92 -6.61 4.42
CA ALA A 195 19.82 -6.30 5.84
C ALA A 195 18.37 -5.99 6.25
N LYS A 196 17.46 -6.94 6.05
CA LYS A 196 16.01 -6.79 6.26
C LYS A 196 15.61 -6.27 7.65
N HIS A 197 16.44 -6.50 8.67
CA HIS A 197 16.21 -6.10 10.06
C HIS A 197 17.10 -4.94 10.52
N ALA A 198 17.81 -4.27 9.61
CA ALA A 198 18.62 -3.11 9.96
C ALA A 198 17.70 -1.94 10.40
N PRO A 199 18.05 -1.24 11.49
CA PRO A 199 17.20 -0.18 12.05
C PRO A 199 17.01 1.01 11.09
N ASP A 200 17.94 1.23 10.17
CA ASP A 200 17.97 2.31 9.19
C ASP A 200 17.50 1.89 7.78
N ARG A 201 16.97 0.67 7.61
CA ARG A 201 16.51 0.12 6.32
C ARG A 201 15.60 1.07 5.54
N TYR A 202 14.56 1.62 6.17
CA TYR A 202 13.65 2.54 5.50
C TYR A 202 14.31 3.88 5.14
N ALA A 203 15.21 4.38 5.98
CA ALA A 203 15.94 5.62 5.71
C ALA A 203 16.85 5.48 4.49
N ARG A 204 17.56 4.35 4.35
CA ARG A 204 18.37 4.05 3.16
C ARG A 204 17.51 3.91 1.90
N ALA A 205 16.42 3.15 1.98
CA ALA A 205 15.51 2.97 0.86
C ALA A 205 14.89 4.31 0.42
N PHE A 206 14.51 5.16 1.37
CA PHE A 206 14.02 6.52 1.12
C PHE A 206 15.08 7.37 0.43
N ALA A 207 16.33 7.38 0.91
CA ALA A 207 17.42 8.14 0.31
C ALA A 207 17.66 7.73 -1.15
N GLN A 208 17.64 6.42 -1.45
CA GLN A 208 17.76 5.90 -2.81
C GLN A 208 16.58 6.31 -3.70
N ALA A 209 15.35 6.18 -3.19
CA ALA A 209 14.14 6.57 -3.92
C ALA A 209 14.10 8.06 -4.22
N ARG A 210 14.46 8.90 -3.24
CA ARG A 210 14.58 10.34 -3.39
C ARG A 210 15.61 10.70 -4.45
N ALA A 211 16.78 10.08 -4.41
CA ALA A 211 17.81 10.29 -5.43
C ALA A 211 17.31 9.93 -6.84
N ALA A 212 16.50 8.87 -7.00
CA ALA A 212 15.94 8.48 -8.29
C ALA A 212 14.93 9.50 -8.86
N VAL A 213 14.22 10.24 -8.00
CA VAL A 213 13.34 11.34 -8.40
C VAL A 213 14.15 12.60 -8.73
N GLU A 214 15.20 12.87 -7.95
CA GLU A 214 16.08 14.02 -8.14
C GLU A 214 17.03 13.85 -9.33
N PHE A 215 17.23 12.63 -9.85
CA PHE A 215 18.26 12.30 -10.84
C PHE A 215 17.70 11.81 -12.19
N ARG A 216 18.01 12.54 -13.27
CA ARG A 216 18.15 11.96 -14.63
C ARG A 216 19.35 12.58 -15.35
N GLU A 217 20.21 11.73 -15.92
CA GLU A 217 21.22 12.11 -16.90
C GLU A 217 20.58 12.24 -18.28
N ASN A 218 20.74 13.40 -18.94
CA ASN A 218 20.45 13.51 -20.37
C ASN A 218 21.54 12.80 -21.19
N ARG A 219 21.22 12.44 -22.45
CA ARG A 219 22.14 11.79 -23.41
C ARG A 219 23.47 12.54 -23.62
N ASP A 220 23.54 13.81 -23.27
CA ASP A 220 24.73 14.67 -23.38
C ASP A 220 25.56 14.78 -22.09
N GLY A 221 25.26 13.96 -21.06
CA GLY A 221 25.96 14.00 -19.76
C GLY A 221 25.67 15.26 -18.91
N ARG A 222 24.74 16.12 -19.34
CA ARG A 222 24.31 17.31 -18.59
C ARG A 222 23.25 16.95 -17.55
N ARG A 223 23.48 17.42 -16.31
CA ARG A 223 22.54 17.38 -15.18
C ARG A 223 21.41 18.38 -15.44
N VAL A 224 20.19 17.92 -15.68
CA VAL A 224 19.04 18.81 -15.91
C VAL A 224 17.91 18.44 -14.96
N TRP A 225 17.49 19.41 -14.16
CA TRP A 225 16.33 19.32 -13.28
C TRP A 225 15.05 19.32 -14.12
N GLN A 226 14.14 18.38 -13.87
CA GLN A 226 12.82 18.44 -14.50
C GLN A 226 11.70 17.87 -13.63
N LEU A 227 11.63 18.35 -12.39
CA LEU A 227 10.38 18.34 -11.65
C LEU A 227 10.18 19.77 -11.13
N ARG A 228 9.48 20.58 -11.93
CA ARG A 228 9.08 21.93 -11.53
C ARG A 228 8.21 21.83 -10.30
N ASP A 229 8.40 22.75 -9.37
CA ASP A 229 7.43 23.04 -8.32
C ASP A 229 6.12 23.48 -8.99
N PRO A 230 4.98 22.77 -8.79
CA PRO A 230 3.69 23.14 -9.37
C PRO A 230 3.23 24.55 -8.99
N ASP A 231 3.81 25.14 -7.94
CA ASP A 231 3.45 26.45 -7.42
C ASP A 231 4.36 27.59 -7.94
N THR A 232 5.40 27.28 -8.74
CA THR A 232 6.27 28.32 -9.34
C THR A 232 5.70 29.04 -10.57
N ASP A 233 4.54 28.60 -11.09
CA ASP A 233 3.86 29.21 -12.24
C ASP A 233 2.54 29.92 -11.87
N LEU A 234 2.23 30.11 -10.57
CA LEU A 234 1.10 30.95 -10.15
C LEU A 234 1.53 32.43 -10.19
N PRO A 235 0.84 33.31 -10.94
CA PRO A 235 1.13 34.74 -10.90
C PRO A 235 0.90 35.26 -9.46
N VAL A 236 1.89 35.99 -8.95
CA VAL A 236 1.80 36.79 -7.72
C VAL A 236 0.72 37.86 -7.86
#